data_AF-A0A968JGR5-F1
#
_entry.id   AF-A0A968JGR5-F1
#
_cell.length_a   1.000
_cell.length_b   1.000
_cell.length_c   1.000
_cell.angle_alpha   90.00
_cell.angle_beta   90.00
_cell.angle_gamma   90.00
#
_symmetry.space_group_name_H-M   'P 1'
#
loop_
_entity.id
_entity.type
_entity.pdbx_description
1 polymer ?
#
loop_
_entity_poly.entity_id
_entity_poly.type
_entity_poly.pdbx_seq_one_letter_code
_entity_poly.pdbx_strand_id
1 'polypeptide(L)'
;MEYLTFFNNHHIAVNNVAMDYLQYSVHKEDINEIDAKRQDLVAQLNKSIDQINQIAPFGEDNSLKEEALKVYQLLLKSFSGDFTELFQLKLESQTSFEAMEKYFAARKVTEQEVEVASKKYLEAQIKFAQKYNVELVEAAQNNDVEVLNRLNNYHQAVFLRYFKVNMLNNDFMDALNTQDTEKATKSAGAT
;
A
#
# COMPACT_ATOMS: atom_id res chain seq x y z
N MET A 1 -26.17 -2.36 -17.87
CA MET A 1 -25.98 -2.61 -16.43
C MET A 1 -24.90 -3.66 -16.18
N GLU A 2 -24.98 -4.86 -16.77
CA GLU A 2 -23.99 -5.93 -16.54
C GLU A 2 -22.53 -5.55 -16.78
N TYR A 3 -22.24 -4.72 -17.79
CA TYR A 3 -20.87 -4.25 -18.08
C TYR A 3 -20.26 -3.48 -16.91
N LEU A 4 -20.96 -2.46 -16.40
CA LEU A 4 -20.46 -1.65 -15.29
C LEU A 4 -20.41 -2.47 -13.99
N THR A 5 -21.38 -3.34 -13.76
CA THR A 5 -21.39 -4.28 -12.63
C THR A 5 -20.19 -5.23 -12.67
N PHE A 6 -19.83 -5.76 -13.85
CA PHE A 6 -18.65 -6.60 -14.04
C PHE A 6 -17.38 -5.85 -13.59
N PHE A 7 -17.17 -4.63 -14.10
CA PHE A 7 -16.03 -3.81 -13.73
C PHE A 7 -16.04 -3.48 -12.22
N ASN A 8 -17.18 -3.10 -11.66
CA ASN A 8 -17.30 -2.78 -10.24
C ASN A 8 -16.93 -3.97 -9.33
N ASN A 9 -17.40 -5.18 -9.67
CA ASN A 9 -17.06 -6.39 -8.91
C ASN A 9 -15.55 -6.66 -8.90
N HIS A 10 -14.88 -6.45 -10.04
CA HIS A 10 -13.43 -6.58 -10.14
C HIS A 10 -12.71 -5.52 -9.31
N HIS A 11 -13.20 -4.28 -9.31
CA HIS A 11 -12.62 -3.22 -8.50
C HIS A 11 -12.75 -3.50 -7.00
N ILE A 12 -13.94 -3.90 -6.54
CA ILE A 12 -14.18 -4.29 -5.15
C ILE A 12 -13.26 -5.45 -4.75
N ALA A 13 -13.13 -6.47 -5.59
CA ALA A 13 -12.26 -7.61 -5.31
C ALA A 13 -10.78 -7.19 -5.18
N VAL A 14 -10.27 -6.38 -6.10
CA VAL A 14 -8.89 -5.87 -6.02
C VAL A 14 -8.70 -4.96 -4.81
N ASN A 15 -9.63 -4.04 -4.55
CA ASN A 15 -9.54 -3.11 -3.42
C ASN A 15 -9.55 -3.84 -2.07
N ASN A 16 -10.40 -4.84 -1.89
CA ASN A 16 -10.45 -5.60 -0.65
C ASN A 16 -9.11 -6.29 -0.36
N VAL A 17 -8.52 -6.97 -1.36
CA VAL A 17 -7.23 -7.65 -1.18
C VAL A 17 -6.09 -6.63 -1.01
N ALA A 18 -6.14 -5.49 -1.71
CA ALA A 18 -5.18 -4.41 -1.51
C ALA A 18 -5.27 -3.84 -0.09
N MET A 19 -6.47 -3.72 0.45
CA MET A 19 -6.68 -3.21 1.80
C MET A 19 -6.19 -4.16 2.87
N ASP A 20 -6.44 -5.45 2.70
CA ASP A 20 -5.90 -6.50 3.57
C ASP A 20 -4.37 -6.43 3.59
N TYR A 21 -3.73 -6.30 2.43
CA TYR A 21 -2.27 -6.12 2.34
C TYR A 21 -1.81 -4.85 3.10
N LEU A 22 -2.45 -3.71 2.85
CA LEU A 22 -2.08 -2.44 3.49
C LEU A 22 -2.18 -2.54 5.00
N GLN A 23 -3.28 -3.07 5.53
CA GLN A 23 -3.48 -3.25 6.98
C GLN A 23 -2.46 -4.22 7.58
N TYR A 24 -2.21 -5.36 6.94
CA TYR A 24 -1.22 -6.34 7.43
C TYR A 24 0.19 -5.76 7.45
N SER A 25 0.58 -5.04 6.39
CA SER A 25 1.92 -4.43 6.26
C SER A 25 2.23 -3.40 7.35
N VAL A 26 1.21 -2.85 8.01
CA VAL A 26 1.33 -1.84 9.07
C VAL A 26 1.47 -2.47 10.45
N HIS A 27 0.72 -3.53 10.71
CA HIS A 27 0.54 -4.06 12.06
C HIS A 27 1.30 -5.34 12.34
N LYS A 28 1.83 -6.01 11.31
CA LYS A 28 2.52 -7.30 11.46
C LYS A 28 4.03 -7.15 11.31
N GLU A 29 4.76 -7.95 12.08
CA GLU A 29 6.21 -8.05 11.99
C GLU A 29 6.66 -9.18 11.07
N ASP A 30 5.85 -10.23 10.92
CA ASP A 30 6.17 -11.38 10.09
C ASP A 30 6.10 -11.03 8.59
N ILE A 31 7.28 -10.97 7.98
CA ILE A 31 7.44 -10.69 6.57
C ILE A 31 6.79 -11.77 5.70
N ASN A 32 6.87 -13.04 6.07
CA ASN A 32 6.33 -14.12 5.24
C ASN A 32 4.82 -13.99 5.14
N GLU A 33 4.15 -13.59 6.23
CA GLU A 33 2.72 -13.26 6.21
C GLU A 33 2.42 -12.04 5.33
N ILE A 34 3.27 -10.99 5.38
CA ILE A 34 3.13 -9.80 4.53
C ILE A 34 3.32 -10.18 3.05
N ASP A 35 4.30 -11.02 2.72
CA ASP A 35 4.53 -11.49 1.35
C ASP A 35 3.35 -12.33 0.85
N ALA A 36 2.80 -13.21 1.69
CA ALA A 36 1.61 -13.99 1.34
C ALA A 36 0.45 -13.07 0.94
N LYS A 37 0.19 -12.00 1.71
CA LYS A 37 -0.84 -10.99 1.36
C LYS A 37 -0.52 -10.22 0.08
N ARG A 38 0.76 -9.93 -0.18
CA ARG A 38 1.17 -9.34 -1.46
C ARG A 38 0.92 -10.30 -2.62
N GLN A 39 1.25 -11.59 -2.46
CA GLN A 39 1.03 -12.61 -3.47
C GLN A 39 -0.47 -12.81 -3.76
N ASP A 40 -1.33 -12.76 -2.73
CA ASP A 40 -2.79 -12.75 -2.90
C ASP A 40 -3.24 -11.58 -3.78
N LEU A 41 -2.70 -10.37 -3.55
CA LEU A 41 -2.98 -9.19 -4.36
C LEU A 41 -2.51 -9.35 -5.82
N VAL A 42 -1.29 -9.85 -6.02
CA VAL A 42 -0.74 -10.13 -7.36
C VAL A 42 -1.60 -11.15 -8.10
N ALA A 43 -2.03 -12.23 -7.42
CA ALA A 43 -2.90 -13.23 -8.00
C ALA A 43 -4.28 -12.65 -8.38
N GLN A 44 -4.87 -11.83 -7.51
CA GLN A 44 -6.15 -11.17 -7.78
C GLN A 44 -6.05 -10.16 -8.93
N LEU A 45 -4.94 -9.43 -9.04
CA LEU A 45 -4.67 -8.52 -10.17
C LEU A 45 -4.56 -9.28 -11.49
N ASN A 46 -3.76 -10.35 -11.54
CA ASN A 46 -3.63 -11.18 -12.74
C ASN A 46 -4.99 -11.75 -13.17
N LYS A 47 -5.74 -12.32 -12.22
CA LYS A 47 -7.09 -12.83 -12.47
C LYS A 47 -8.02 -11.74 -13.06
N SER A 48 -8.03 -10.55 -12.45
CA SER A 48 -8.84 -9.43 -12.95
C SER A 48 -8.43 -8.97 -14.34
N ILE A 49 -7.12 -8.88 -14.62
CA ILE A 49 -6.59 -8.53 -15.94
C ILE A 49 -7.02 -9.56 -16.98
N ASP A 50 -6.87 -10.84 -16.70
CA ASP A 50 -7.26 -11.93 -17.61
C ASP A 50 -8.75 -11.89 -17.94
N GLN A 51 -9.60 -11.71 -16.92
CA GLN A 51 -11.06 -11.65 -17.10
C GLN A 51 -11.49 -10.38 -17.86
N ILE A 52 -10.87 -9.23 -17.59
CA ILE A 52 -11.14 -7.98 -18.33
C ILE A 52 -10.64 -8.08 -19.78
N ASN A 53 -9.54 -8.78 -20.05
CA ASN A 53 -9.09 -8.99 -21.42
C ASN A 53 -10.13 -9.76 -22.26
N GLN A 54 -10.88 -10.68 -21.63
CA GLN A 54 -11.87 -11.53 -22.27
C GLN A 54 -13.22 -10.85 -22.52
N ILE A 55 -13.59 -9.80 -21.78
CA ILE A 55 -14.86 -9.11 -22.00
C ILE A 55 -14.81 -8.27 -23.29
N ALA A 56 -15.87 -8.32 -24.09
CA ALA A 56 -16.01 -7.47 -25.26
C ALA A 56 -16.16 -5.98 -24.85
N PRO A 57 -15.75 -5.01 -25.69
CA PRO A 57 -16.05 -3.60 -25.48
C PRO A 57 -17.55 -3.34 -25.33
N PHE A 58 -17.92 -2.21 -24.74
CA PHE A 58 -19.33 -1.81 -24.66
C PHE A 58 -19.78 -1.20 -25.99
N GLY A 59 -20.33 -2.04 -26.87
CA GLY A 59 -20.57 -1.66 -28.26
C GLY A 59 -19.22 -1.40 -28.96
N GLU A 60 -19.01 -0.16 -29.42
CA GLU A 60 -17.73 0.29 -30.00
C GLU A 60 -16.82 0.99 -28.98
N ASP A 61 -17.26 1.16 -27.73
CA ASP A 61 -16.49 1.87 -26.71
C ASP A 61 -15.66 0.92 -25.84
N ASN A 62 -14.34 1.04 -25.99
CA ASN A 62 -13.35 0.29 -25.23
C ASN A 62 -12.73 1.07 -24.07
N SER A 63 -13.12 2.33 -23.85
CA SER A 63 -12.42 3.26 -22.96
C SER A 63 -12.35 2.79 -21.51
N LEU A 64 -13.45 2.29 -20.94
CA LEU A 64 -13.47 1.78 -19.55
C LEU A 64 -12.60 0.53 -19.41
N LYS A 65 -12.63 -0.37 -20.40
CA LYS A 65 -11.81 -1.59 -20.40
C LYS A 65 -10.32 -1.24 -20.45
N GLU A 66 -9.92 -0.36 -21.36
CA GLU A 66 -8.53 0.08 -21.51
C GLU A 66 -8.02 0.76 -20.24
N GLU A 67 -8.81 1.64 -19.65
CA GLU A 67 -8.40 2.35 -18.44
C GLU A 67 -8.30 1.42 -17.23
N ALA A 68 -9.24 0.50 -17.07
CA ALA A 68 -9.17 -0.54 -16.04
C ALA A 68 -7.91 -1.41 -16.19
N LEU A 69 -7.57 -1.83 -17.42
CA LEU A 69 -6.36 -2.61 -17.69
C LEU A 69 -5.10 -1.81 -17.35
N LYS A 70 -5.01 -0.54 -17.73
CA LYS A 70 -3.86 0.33 -17.39
C LYS A 70 -3.69 0.46 -15.87
N VAL A 71 -4.79 0.67 -15.15
CA VAL A 71 -4.78 0.77 -13.68
C VAL A 71 -4.27 -0.54 -13.07
N TYR A 72 -4.81 -1.68 -13.47
CA TYR A 72 -4.42 -2.97 -12.88
C TYR A 72 -3.01 -3.40 -13.27
N GLN A 73 -2.55 -3.09 -14.48
CA GLN A 73 -1.18 -3.33 -14.90
C GLN A 73 -0.18 -2.46 -14.14
N LEU A 74 -0.53 -1.20 -13.85
CA LEU A 74 0.28 -0.33 -13.01
C LEU A 74 0.43 -0.93 -11.61
N LEU A 75 -0.69 -1.31 -10.98
CA LEU A 75 -0.67 -1.96 -9.67
C LEU A 75 0.12 -3.27 -9.71
N LEU A 76 -0.11 -4.11 -10.72
CA LEU A 76 0.60 -5.37 -10.86
C LEU A 76 2.11 -5.13 -10.93
N LYS A 77 2.57 -4.14 -11.70
CA LYS A 77 3.98 -3.77 -11.77
C LYS A 77 4.54 -3.36 -10.41
N SER A 78 3.80 -2.52 -9.66
CA SER A 78 4.19 -2.07 -8.32
C SER A 78 4.32 -3.21 -7.31
N PHE A 79 3.39 -4.18 -7.35
CA PHE A 79 3.36 -5.29 -6.40
C PHE A 79 4.12 -6.53 -6.85
N SER A 80 4.46 -6.64 -8.13
CA SER A 80 5.25 -7.76 -8.69
C SER A 80 6.74 -7.43 -8.82
N GLY A 81 7.14 -6.17 -8.63
CA GLY A 81 8.54 -5.75 -8.56
C GLY A 81 9.29 -6.43 -7.41
N ASP A 82 10.59 -6.16 -7.30
CA ASP A 82 11.50 -6.83 -6.37
C ASP A 82 11.09 -6.62 -4.90
N PHE A 83 10.18 -7.48 -4.42
CA PHE A 83 9.85 -7.65 -3.01
C PHE A 83 11.12 -7.81 -2.17
N THR A 84 12.18 -8.34 -2.78
CA THR A 84 13.55 -8.42 -2.25
C THR A 84 14.07 -7.09 -1.69
N GLU A 85 13.80 -5.94 -2.32
CA GLU A 85 14.29 -4.65 -1.81
C GLU A 85 13.48 -4.20 -0.58
N LEU A 86 12.15 -4.25 -0.64
CA LEU A 86 11.30 -3.89 0.51
C LEU A 86 11.52 -4.86 1.68
N PHE A 87 11.76 -6.13 1.39
CA PHE A 87 12.17 -7.16 2.34
C PHE A 87 13.48 -6.79 3.02
N GLN A 88 14.51 -6.46 2.23
CA GLN A 88 15.81 -6.08 2.75
C GLN A 88 15.72 -4.83 3.62
N LEU A 89 14.98 -3.80 3.17
CA LEU A 89 14.72 -2.60 3.95
C LEU A 89 13.99 -2.91 5.26
N LYS A 90 13.04 -3.85 5.27
CA LYS A 90 12.35 -4.27 6.50
C LYS A 90 13.31 -4.97 7.47
N LEU A 91 14.19 -5.85 6.99
CA LEU A 91 15.19 -6.48 7.84
C LEU A 91 16.15 -5.45 8.45
N GLU A 92 16.63 -4.52 7.63
CA GLU A 92 17.55 -3.46 8.06
C GLU A 92 16.87 -2.43 8.97
N SER A 93 15.55 -2.24 8.84
CA SER A 93 14.80 -1.21 9.57
C SER A 93 14.98 -1.29 11.09
N GLN A 94 15.18 -2.49 11.63
CA GLN A 94 15.33 -2.71 13.07
C GLN A 94 16.68 -2.23 13.62
N THR A 95 17.66 -1.95 12.74
CA THR A 95 19.05 -1.66 13.13
C THR A 95 19.29 -0.19 13.43
N SER A 96 18.52 0.72 12.85
CA SER A 96 18.69 2.16 13.05
C SER A 96 17.41 2.94 12.75
N PHE A 97 17.30 4.12 13.38
CA PHE A 97 16.21 5.05 13.11
C PHE A 97 16.13 5.43 11.63
N GLU A 98 17.28 5.72 11.01
CA GLU A 98 17.38 6.06 9.59
C GLU A 98 16.92 4.90 8.68
N ALA A 99 17.31 3.66 8.99
CA ALA A 99 16.86 2.49 8.25
C ALA A 99 15.34 2.30 8.36
N MET A 100 14.75 2.55 9.54
CA MET A 100 13.31 2.53 9.73
C MET A 100 12.59 3.62 8.94
N GLU A 101 13.12 4.84 8.90
CA GLU A 101 12.58 5.91 8.06
C GLU A 101 12.63 5.55 6.58
N LYS A 102 13.74 4.98 6.11
CA LYS A 102 13.90 4.53 4.71
C LYS A 102 12.88 3.45 4.36
N TYR A 103 12.66 2.48 5.26
CA TYR A 103 11.64 1.45 5.07
C TYR A 103 10.23 2.04 4.96
N PHE A 104 9.84 2.94 5.85
CA PHE A 104 8.53 3.59 5.77
C PHE A 104 8.36 4.48 4.53
N ALA A 105 9.42 5.17 4.11
CA ALA A 105 9.41 5.97 2.88
C ALA A 105 9.17 5.08 1.64
N ALA A 106 9.87 3.95 1.53
CA ALA A 106 9.67 3.00 0.44
C ALA A 106 8.24 2.44 0.42
N ARG A 107 7.69 2.08 1.58
CA ARG A 107 6.31 1.58 1.69
C ARG A 107 5.27 2.62 1.29
N LYS A 108 5.49 3.89 1.64
CA LYS A 108 4.59 5.00 1.33
C LYS A 108 4.40 5.21 -0.17
N VAL A 109 5.43 4.95 -0.97
CA VAL A 109 5.32 5.01 -2.44
C VAL A 109 4.26 4.02 -2.93
N THR A 110 4.29 2.78 -2.44
CA THR A 110 3.30 1.75 -2.78
C THR A 110 1.88 2.12 -2.31
N GLU A 111 1.75 2.65 -1.08
CA GLU A 111 0.47 3.15 -0.54
C GLU A 111 -0.14 4.25 -1.43
N GLN A 112 0.69 5.15 -1.96
CA GLN A 112 0.28 6.23 -2.85
C GLN A 112 -0.12 5.70 -4.24
N GLU A 113 0.56 4.70 -4.76
CA GLU A 113 0.23 4.09 -6.06
C GLU A 113 -1.17 3.43 -6.04
N VAL A 114 -1.54 2.77 -4.93
CA VAL A 114 -2.90 2.22 -4.73
C VAL A 114 -3.96 3.33 -4.72
N GLU A 115 -3.68 4.44 -4.05
CA GLU A 115 -4.58 5.59 -3.98
C GLU A 115 -4.79 6.23 -5.36
N VAL A 116 -3.70 6.47 -6.10
CA VAL A 116 -3.75 7.03 -7.45
C VAL A 116 -4.50 6.11 -8.41
N ALA A 117 -4.24 4.80 -8.33
CA ALA A 117 -4.94 3.79 -9.13
C ALA A 117 -6.45 3.79 -8.86
N SER A 118 -6.84 3.83 -7.58
CA SER A 118 -8.25 3.88 -7.17
C SER A 118 -8.96 5.13 -7.70
N LYS A 119 -8.31 6.29 -7.60
CA LYS A 119 -8.82 7.57 -8.15
C LYS A 119 -9.02 7.51 -9.66
N LYS A 120 -7.99 7.07 -10.41
CA LYS A 120 -8.06 6.94 -11.87
C LYS A 120 -9.16 6.00 -12.33
N TYR A 121 -9.32 4.88 -11.62
CA TYR A 121 -10.36 3.91 -11.92
C TYR A 121 -11.77 4.48 -11.68
N LEU A 122 -11.98 5.15 -10.54
CA LEU A 122 -13.25 5.82 -10.24
C LEU A 122 -13.58 6.90 -11.28
N GLU A 123 -12.59 7.71 -11.69
CA GLU A 123 -12.77 8.69 -12.76
C GLU A 123 -13.21 8.03 -14.09
N ALA A 124 -12.65 6.87 -14.42
CA ALA A 124 -13.03 6.11 -15.62
C ALA A 124 -14.48 5.61 -15.54
N GLN A 125 -14.89 5.09 -14.38
CA GLN A 125 -16.28 4.67 -14.14
C GLN A 125 -17.26 5.84 -14.24
N ILE A 126 -16.93 6.99 -13.64
CA ILE A 126 -17.77 8.21 -13.70
C ILE A 126 -17.93 8.68 -15.14
N LYS A 127 -16.84 8.76 -15.91
CA LYS A 127 -16.88 9.17 -17.32
C LYS A 127 -17.75 8.22 -18.15
N PHE A 128 -17.61 6.92 -17.95
CA PHE A 128 -18.42 5.91 -18.64
C PHE A 128 -19.91 6.03 -18.27
N ALA A 129 -20.22 6.14 -16.98
CA ALA A 129 -21.58 6.28 -16.48
C ALA A 129 -22.28 7.53 -17.05
N GLN A 130 -21.58 8.68 -17.07
CA GLN A 130 -22.07 9.92 -17.67
C GLN A 130 -22.33 9.77 -19.16
N LYS A 131 -21.39 9.17 -19.91
CA LYS A 131 -21.50 8.99 -21.36
C LYS A 131 -22.71 8.14 -21.76
N TYR A 132 -23.06 7.14 -20.95
CA TYR A 132 -24.14 6.19 -21.24
C TYR A 132 -25.39 6.38 -20.38
N ASN A 133 -25.49 7.48 -19.62
CA ASN A 133 -26.59 7.77 -18.70
C ASN A 133 -26.92 6.60 -17.76
N VAL A 134 -25.90 5.95 -17.22
CA VAL A 134 -26.04 4.86 -16.24
C VAL A 134 -25.92 5.45 -14.84
N GLU A 135 -26.87 5.15 -13.95
CA GLU A 135 -26.77 5.51 -12.54
C GLU A 135 -25.71 4.66 -11.83
N LEU A 136 -24.79 5.31 -11.14
CA LEU A 136 -23.83 4.65 -10.26
C LEU A 136 -24.50 4.40 -8.90
N VAL A 137 -25.12 3.24 -8.73
CA VAL A 137 -25.83 2.86 -7.49
C VAL A 137 -24.86 2.68 -6.31
N GLU A 138 -23.59 2.38 -6.59
CA GLU A 138 -22.54 2.07 -5.61
C GLU A 138 -21.21 2.79 -5.88
N ALA A 139 -21.20 3.93 -6.59
CA ALA A 139 -20.05 4.82 -6.49
C ALA A 139 -20.10 5.59 -5.17
N ALA A 140 -20.18 4.87 -4.05
CA ALA A 140 -19.67 5.43 -2.82
C ALA A 140 -18.23 5.81 -3.14
N GLN A 141 -17.92 7.09 -2.98
CA GLN A 141 -16.53 7.52 -2.88
C GLN A 141 -15.97 6.81 -1.64
N ASN A 142 -15.58 5.53 -1.78
CA ASN A 142 -14.95 4.77 -0.73
C ASN A 142 -13.56 5.40 -0.58
N ASN A 143 -13.52 6.40 0.29
CA ASN A 143 -12.32 7.06 0.75
C ASN A 143 -11.52 6.15 1.70
N ASP A 144 -11.87 4.87 1.80
CA ASP A 144 -11.23 3.90 2.69
C ASP A 144 -9.72 3.85 2.49
N VAL A 145 -9.24 3.87 1.23
CA VAL A 145 -7.80 3.92 0.93
C VAL A 145 -7.17 5.20 1.47
N GLU A 146 -7.83 6.35 1.29
CA GLU A 146 -7.35 7.64 1.79
C GLU A 146 -7.36 7.70 3.33
N VAL A 147 -8.43 7.20 3.96
CA VAL A 147 -8.58 7.11 5.41
C VAL A 147 -7.51 6.19 6.00
N LEU A 148 -7.27 5.03 5.39
CA LEU A 148 -6.25 4.09 5.83
C LEU A 148 -4.85 4.62 5.61
N ASN A 149 -4.58 5.29 4.49
CA ASN A 149 -3.31 6.00 4.27
C ASN A 149 -3.09 7.07 5.35
N ARG A 150 -4.11 7.85 5.73
CA ARG A 150 -3.99 8.82 6.84
C ARG A 150 -3.70 8.15 8.17
N LEU A 151 -4.41 7.06 8.50
CA LEU A 151 -4.19 6.29 9.71
C LEU A 151 -2.77 5.72 9.76
N ASN A 152 -2.29 5.16 8.64
CA ASN A 152 -0.97 4.59 8.50
C ASN A 152 0.12 5.65 8.71
N ASN A 153 -0.03 6.83 8.10
CA ASN A 153 0.90 7.95 8.29
C ASN A 153 0.97 8.37 9.78
N TYR A 154 -0.19 8.45 10.46
CA TYR A 154 -0.21 8.78 11.89
C TYR A 154 0.47 7.70 12.74
N HIS A 155 0.14 6.42 12.50
CA HIS A 155 0.76 5.29 13.19
C HIS A 155 2.28 5.26 13.00
N GLN A 156 2.76 5.41 11.76
CA GLN A 156 4.19 5.49 11.44
C GLN A 156 4.87 6.63 12.21
N ALA A 157 4.26 7.82 12.26
CA ALA A 157 4.84 8.97 12.95
C ALA A 157 4.96 8.74 14.47
N VAL A 158 3.97 8.11 15.09
CA VAL A 158 4.01 7.73 16.51
C VAL A 158 5.05 6.64 16.75
N PHE A 159 5.06 5.61 15.91
CA PHE A 159 6.02 4.50 16.00
C PHE A 159 7.46 5.00 15.88
N LEU A 160 7.77 5.87 14.91
CA LEU A 160 9.13 6.41 14.73
C LEU A 160 9.63 7.13 15.99
N ARG A 161 8.78 7.93 16.64
CA ARG A 161 9.14 8.62 17.89
C ARG A 161 9.42 7.63 19.01
N TYR A 162 8.55 6.63 19.18
CA TYR A 162 8.74 5.57 20.17
C TYR A 162 10.03 4.77 19.89
N PHE A 163 10.25 4.37 18.64
CA PHE A 163 11.41 3.62 18.19
C PHE A 163 12.70 4.37 18.48
N LYS A 164 12.76 5.66 18.12
CA LYS A 164 13.90 6.53 18.43
C LYS A 164 14.23 6.57 19.91
N VAL A 165 13.23 6.77 20.77
CA VAL A 165 13.42 6.81 22.23
C VAL A 165 13.91 5.47 22.76
N ASN A 166 13.37 4.34 22.26
CA ASN A 166 13.82 3.02 22.68
C ASN A 166 15.27 2.74 22.27
N MET A 167 15.67 3.11 21.05
CA MET A 167 17.05 2.98 20.61
C MET A 167 18.00 3.77 21.51
N LEU A 168 17.68 5.03 21.78
CA LEU A 168 18.49 5.87 22.68
C LEU A 168 18.57 5.29 24.09
N ASN A 169 17.46 4.77 24.63
CA ASN A 169 17.43 4.14 25.94
C ASN A 169 18.28 2.86 25.97
N ASN A 170 18.20 2.02 24.93
CA ASN A 170 19.02 0.82 24.83
C ASN A 170 20.51 1.18 24.75
N ASP A 171 20.87 2.15 23.92
CA ASP A 171 22.25 2.64 23.82
C ASP A 171 22.77 3.21 25.14
N PHE A 172 21.91 3.91 25.90
CA PHE A 172 22.24 4.42 27.22
C PHE A 172 22.47 3.30 28.23
N MET A 173 21.57 2.32 28.27
CA MET A 173 21.70 1.16 29.18
C MET A 173 22.94 0.32 28.85
N ASP A 174 23.24 0.12 27.56
CA ASP A 174 24.48 -0.53 27.12
C ASP A 174 25.70 0.24 27.57
N ALA A 175 25.70 1.57 27.40
CA ALA A 175 26.80 2.44 27.81
C ALA A 175 27.05 2.39 29.33
N LEU A 176 25.98 2.34 30.14
CA LEU A 176 26.10 2.14 31.58
C LEU A 176 26.72 0.79 31.92
N ASN A 177 26.33 -0.28 31.23
CA ASN A 177 26.86 -1.62 31.43
C ASN A 177 28.35 -1.72 31.03
N THR A 178 28.77 -1.02 29.98
CA THR A 178 30.16 -1.00 29.50
C THR A 178 31.01 0.11 30.12
N GLN A 179 30.45 0.92 31.02
CA GLN A 179 31.09 2.10 31.62
C GLN A 179 31.60 3.11 30.57
N ASP A 180 30.94 3.19 29.41
CA ASP A 180 31.26 4.13 28.33
C ASP A 180 30.54 5.46 28.54
N THR A 181 31.20 6.40 29.20
CA THR A 181 30.63 7.72 29.54
C THR A 181 30.37 8.60 28.33
N GLU A 182 31.09 8.41 27.23
CA GLU A 182 30.88 9.15 25.99
C GLU A 182 29.59 8.68 25.30
N LYS A 183 29.39 7.36 25.19
CA LYS A 183 28.17 6.77 24.62
C LYS A 183 26.93 7.10 25.47
N ALA A 184 27.06 7.12 26.80
CA ALA A 184 25.98 7.49 27.72
C ALA A 184 25.55 8.96 27.56
N THR A 185 26.49 9.87 27.35
CA THR A 185 26.19 11.31 27.18
C THR A 185 25.47 11.59 25.86
N LYS A 186 25.92 10.97 24.77
CA LYS A 186 25.29 11.09 23.44
C LYS A 186 23.86 10.54 23.40
N SER A 187 23.61 9.40 24.05
CA SER A 187 22.30 8.75 24.09
C SER A 187 21.28 9.48 24.98
N ALA A 188 21.72 10.21 26.01
CA ALA A 188 20.87 11.03 26.87
C ALA A 188 20.36 12.33 26.21
N GLY A 189 20.75 12.62 24.96
CA GLY A 189 20.40 13.86 24.27
C GLY A 189 21.16 15.09 24.77
N ALA A 190 22.28 14.89 25.47
CA ALA A 190 23.16 15.97 25.93
C ALA A 190 24.20 16.31 24.85
N THR A 191 23.74 16.90 23.74
CA THR A 191 24.54 17.69 22.78
C THR A 191 23.64 18.70 22.08
#